data_AF-A0A0B0EG55-F1
#
_entry.id   AF-A0A0B0EG55-F1
#
_cell.length_a   1.000
_cell.length_b   1.000
_cell.length_c   1.000
_cell.angle_alpha   90.00
_cell.angle_beta   90.00
_cell.angle_gamma   90.00
#
_symmetry.space_group_name_H-M   'P 1'
#
loop_
_entity.id
_entity.type
_entity.pdbx_description
1 polymer ?
#
loop_
_entity_poly.entity_id
_entity_poly.type
_entity_poly.pdbx_seq_one_letter_code
_entity_poly.pdbx_strand_id
1 'polypeptide(L)'
;MKRITELTIEQFGIEPFEKQDYQYIFAPSIAPDSDTPERESFEDVLLIERLQTAISRINPEILEDIRENAVKQILRLNPPELITNNEVFHRMLTEGIKVSFQKDGSNRGDSVIEVN
;
A
#
# COMPACT_ATOMS: atom_id res chain seq x y z
N MET A 1 -35.81 21.99 -6.18
CA MET A 1 -35.19 20.72 -5.77
C MET A 1 -33.68 20.91 -5.78
N LYS A 2 -32.98 20.60 -4.68
CA LYS A 2 -31.52 20.56 -4.66
C LYS A 2 -31.11 19.32 -5.47
N ARG A 3 -30.32 19.51 -6.53
CA ARG A 3 -29.82 18.38 -7.34
C ARG A 3 -28.73 17.66 -6.55
N ILE A 4 -28.76 16.34 -6.57
CA ILE A 4 -27.64 15.51 -6.09
C ILE A 4 -26.53 15.60 -7.14
N THR A 5 -25.30 15.88 -6.71
CA THR A 5 -24.09 15.96 -7.56
C THR A 5 -23.09 14.86 -7.18
N GLU A 6 -22.08 14.63 -8.01
CA GLU A 6 -20.97 13.71 -7.72
C GLU A 6 -20.29 14.09 -6.40
N LEU A 7 -20.04 15.38 -6.17
CA LEU A 7 -19.52 15.89 -4.89
C LEU A 7 -20.42 15.54 -3.70
N THR A 8 -21.74 15.55 -3.88
CA THR A 8 -22.69 15.18 -2.81
C THR A 8 -22.56 13.69 -2.47
N ILE A 9 -22.39 12.84 -3.48
CA ILE A 9 -22.25 11.39 -3.32
C ILE A 9 -20.88 11.04 -2.73
N GLU A 10 -19.82 11.70 -3.19
CA GLU A 10 -18.46 11.53 -2.67
C GLU A 10 -18.40 11.89 -1.18
N GLN A 11 -18.92 13.07 -0.78
CA GLN A 11 -18.94 13.48 0.62
C GLN A 11 -19.73 12.49 1.49
N PHE A 12 -20.87 12.00 0.99
CA PHE A 12 -21.66 10.98 1.68
C PHE A 12 -20.89 9.68 1.88
N GLY A 13 -20.00 9.32 0.94
CA GLY A 13 -19.12 8.15 1.04
C GLY A 13 -17.94 8.35 1.99
N ILE A 14 -17.38 9.56 2.08
CA ILE A 14 -16.22 9.89 2.93
C ILE A 14 -16.61 9.97 4.42
N GLU A 15 -17.73 10.63 4.73
CA GLU A 15 -18.14 10.92 6.12
C GLU A 15 -18.14 9.69 7.06
N PRO A 16 -18.60 8.49 6.66
CA PRO A 16 -18.55 7.31 7.51
C PRO A 16 -17.13 6.84 7.86
N PHE A 17 -16.16 7.03 6.96
CA PHE A 17 -14.76 6.67 7.21
C PHE A 17 -14.09 7.70 8.12
N GLU A 18 -14.34 9.00 7.93
CA GLU A 18 -13.83 10.03 8.84
C GLU A 18 -14.33 9.83 10.28
N LYS A 19 -15.59 9.38 10.44
CA LYS A 19 -16.15 9.00 11.76
C LYS A 19 -15.48 7.78 12.40
N GLN A 20 -14.71 7.01 11.63
CA GLN A 20 -13.92 5.86 12.07
C GLN A 20 -12.42 6.20 12.12
N ASP A 21 -12.07 7.49 12.22
CA ASP A 21 -10.71 8.02 12.31
C ASP A 21 -9.85 7.79 11.04
N TYR A 22 -10.47 7.51 9.89
CA TYR A 22 -9.75 7.53 8.62
C TYR A 22 -9.52 8.98 8.18
N GLN A 23 -8.28 9.26 7.78
CA GLN A 23 -7.92 10.56 7.23
C GLN A 23 -8.32 10.65 5.75
N TYR A 24 -9.20 11.61 5.44
CA TYR A 24 -9.45 11.99 4.04
C TYR A 24 -8.30 12.83 3.49
N ILE A 25 -7.91 12.54 2.24
CA ILE A 25 -6.91 13.28 1.48
C ILE A 25 -7.51 13.60 0.13
N PHE A 26 -7.46 14.88 -0.24
CA PHE A 26 -7.94 15.33 -1.53
C PHE A 26 -6.96 14.90 -2.62
N ALA A 27 -7.37 14.00 -3.52
CA ALA A 27 -6.45 13.35 -4.47
C ALA A 27 -5.57 14.32 -5.29
N PRO A 28 -6.05 15.49 -5.76
CA PRO A 28 -5.21 16.48 -6.43
C PRO A 28 -4.07 17.05 -5.60
N SER A 29 -4.13 17.03 -4.26
CA SER A 29 -3.04 17.53 -3.42
C SER A 29 -1.83 16.59 -3.36
N ILE A 30 -1.98 15.35 -3.83
CA ILE A 30 -0.92 14.33 -3.87
C ILE A 30 -0.64 13.84 -5.29
N ALA A 31 -1.19 14.51 -6.30
CA ALA A 31 -1.00 14.17 -7.71
C ALA A 31 0.45 14.45 -8.16
N PRO A 32 0.92 13.84 -9.26
CA PRO A 32 2.30 14.02 -9.75
C PRO A 32 2.68 15.47 -10.05
N ASP A 33 1.69 16.31 -10.40
CA ASP A 33 1.84 17.72 -10.73
C ASP A 33 1.44 18.67 -9.58
N SER A 34 1.29 18.14 -8.37
CA SER A 34 0.98 18.92 -7.16
C SER A 34 2.25 19.47 -6.47
N ASP A 35 2.06 20.35 -5.49
CA ASP A 35 3.15 20.88 -4.67
C ASP A 35 3.75 19.83 -3.71
N THR A 36 2.97 18.78 -3.39
CA THR A 36 3.35 17.68 -2.48
C THR A 36 3.01 16.32 -3.10
N PRO A 37 3.66 15.94 -4.20
CA PRO A 37 3.32 14.73 -4.93
C PRO A 37 3.66 13.49 -4.11
N GLU A 38 2.71 12.56 -3.99
CA GLU A 38 2.97 11.20 -3.49
C GLU A 38 2.93 10.14 -4.59
N ARG A 39 2.61 10.57 -5.82
CA ARG A 39 2.54 9.77 -7.04
C ARG A 39 3.59 10.27 -8.02
N GLU A 40 4.22 9.35 -8.74
CA GLU A 40 5.11 9.69 -9.87
C GLU A 40 4.30 9.80 -11.17
N SER A 41 3.20 9.07 -11.29
CA SER A 41 2.29 9.06 -12.43
C SER A 41 0.82 9.01 -11.99
N PHE A 42 -0.09 9.51 -12.85
CA PHE A 42 -1.53 9.35 -12.63
C PHE A 42 -1.97 7.87 -12.73
N GLU A 43 -1.15 7.03 -13.34
CA GLU A 43 -1.38 5.58 -13.45
C GLU A 43 -0.99 4.82 -12.17
N ASP A 44 -0.31 5.48 -11.22
CA ASP A 44 0.14 4.82 -10.00
C ASP A 44 -1.04 4.39 -9.13
N VAL A 45 -1.08 3.09 -8.84
CA VAL A 45 -2.08 2.47 -7.96
C VAL A 45 -1.57 2.29 -6.53
N LEU A 46 -0.26 2.43 -6.31
CA LEU A 46 0.39 2.32 -5.00
C LEU A 46 1.08 3.63 -4.64
N LEU A 47 0.90 4.08 -3.40
CA LEU A 47 1.65 5.19 -2.81
C LEU A 47 2.88 4.59 -2.11
N ILE A 48 4.02 4.57 -2.81
CA ILE A 48 5.19 3.76 -2.42
C ILE A 48 5.74 4.18 -1.05
N GLU A 49 5.89 5.48 -0.81
CA GLU A 49 6.42 5.99 0.47
C GLU A 49 5.49 5.65 1.64
N ARG A 50 4.17 5.74 1.45
CA ARG A 50 3.18 5.33 2.45
C ARG A 50 3.24 3.84 2.74
N LEU A 51 3.39 3.02 1.70
CA LEU A 51 3.53 1.57 1.83
C LEU A 51 4.78 1.21 2.64
N GLN A 52 5.93 1.80 2.32
CA GLN A 52 7.19 1.60 3.05
C GLN A 52 7.07 2.03 4.52
N THR A 53 6.45 3.18 4.76
CA THR A 53 6.21 3.70 6.11
C THR A 53 5.28 2.79 6.90
N ALA A 54 4.20 2.32 6.28
CA ALA A 54 3.25 1.40 6.91
C ALA A 54 3.91 0.06 7.27
N ILE A 55 4.64 -0.55 6.34
CA ILE A 55 5.37 -1.80 6.59
C ILE A 55 6.39 -1.62 7.72
N SER A 56 7.11 -0.49 7.76
CA SER A 56 8.08 -0.18 8.82
C SER A 56 7.41 0.01 10.18
N ARG A 57 6.25 0.67 10.21
CA ARG A 57 5.46 0.89 11.44
C ARG A 57 4.86 -0.39 11.99
N ILE A 58 4.36 -1.26 11.11
CA ILE A 58 3.74 -2.55 11.49
C ILE A 58 4.80 -3.55 11.95
N ASN A 59 5.99 -3.53 11.34
CA ASN A 59 7.05 -4.51 11.58
C ASN A 59 8.34 -3.87 12.15
N PRO A 60 8.30 -3.21 13.32
CA PRO A 60 9.44 -2.46 13.84
C PRO A 60 10.62 -3.35 14.25
N GLU A 61 10.36 -4.60 14.65
CA GLU A 61 11.39 -5.54 15.11
C GLU A 61 12.14 -6.25 13.97
N ILE A 62 11.63 -6.14 12.74
CA ILE A 62 12.22 -6.79 11.57
C ILE A 62 13.28 -5.86 10.96
N LEU A 63 14.39 -6.43 10.48
CA LEU A 63 15.47 -5.65 9.86
C LEU A 63 14.98 -4.91 8.60
N GLU A 64 15.54 -3.73 8.36
CA GLU A 64 15.13 -2.85 7.26
C GLU A 64 15.32 -3.49 5.89
N ASP A 65 16.41 -4.22 5.68
CA ASP A 65 16.70 -4.94 4.45
C ASP A 65 15.64 -6.02 4.12
N ILE A 66 15.11 -6.68 5.15
CA ILE A 66 14.01 -7.65 5.02
C ILE A 66 12.69 -6.94 4.66
N ARG A 67 12.39 -5.81 5.31
CA ARG A 67 11.19 -5.00 4.98
C ARG A 67 11.25 -4.45 3.56
N GLU A 68 12.40 -3.95 3.13
CA GLU A 68 12.61 -3.52 1.75
C GLU A 68 12.41 -4.65 0.74
N ASN A 69 12.83 -5.87 1.08
CA ASN A 69 12.63 -7.02 0.22
C ASN A 69 11.14 -7.30 0.02
N ALA A 70 10.32 -7.22 1.08
CA ALA A 70 8.87 -7.37 0.96
C ALA A 70 8.25 -6.27 0.08
N VAL A 71 8.65 -5.01 0.26
CA VAL A 71 8.19 -3.91 -0.61
C VAL A 71 8.55 -4.20 -2.08
N LYS A 72 9.79 -4.64 -2.35
CA LYS A 72 10.23 -5.03 -3.70
C LYS A 72 9.42 -6.20 -4.27
N GLN A 73 8.96 -7.13 -3.44
CA GLN A 73 8.09 -8.22 -3.89
C GLN A 73 6.70 -7.69 -4.30
N ILE A 74 6.11 -6.78 -3.53
CA ILE A 74 4.84 -6.12 -3.90
C ILE A 74 4.97 -5.39 -5.23
N LEU A 75 6.01 -4.56 -5.38
CA LEU A 75 6.21 -3.73 -6.58
C LEU A 75 6.53 -4.55 -7.84
N ARG A 76 6.99 -5.79 -7.69
CA ARG A 76 7.27 -6.71 -8.81
C ARG A 76 6.05 -7.51 -9.25
N LEU A 77 4.90 -7.34 -8.59
CA LEU A 77 3.66 -7.95 -9.05
C LEU A 77 3.31 -7.41 -10.44
N ASN A 78 3.59 -8.23 -11.44
CA ASN A 78 3.17 -7.98 -12.81
C ASN A 78 2.55 -9.25 -13.44
N PRO A 79 1.51 -9.87 -12.85
CA PRO A 79 0.76 -10.91 -13.55
C PRO A 79 0.09 -10.35 -14.81
N PRO A 80 0.02 -11.12 -15.89
CA PRO A 80 -0.56 -10.66 -17.15
C PRO A 80 -2.07 -10.38 -17.06
N GLU A 81 -2.75 -10.89 -16.04
CA GLU A 81 -4.18 -10.72 -15.83
C GLU A 81 -4.49 -9.98 -14.52
N LEU A 82 -5.36 -8.97 -14.60
CA LEU A 82 -5.73 -8.11 -13.46
C LEU A 82 -6.35 -8.89 -12.30
N ILE A 83 -7.20 -9.89 -12.59
CA ILE A 83 -7.85 -10.70 -11.55
C ILE A 83 -6.81 -11.48 -10.76
N THR A 84 -5.90 -12.16 -11.47
CA THR A 84 -4.79 -12.89 -10.85
C THR A 84 -3.89 -11.96 -10.05
N ASN A 85 -3.62 -10.74 -10.55
CA ASN A 85 -2.86 -9.74 -9.80
C ASN A 85 -3.54 -9.35 -8.48
N ASN A 86 -4.83 -9.03 -8.54
CA ASN A 86 -5.60 -8.66 -7.36
C ASN A 86 -5.66 -9.80 -6.34
N GLU A 87 -5.80 -11.06 -6.78
CA GLU A 87 -5.80 -12.21 -5.87
C GLU A 87 -4.46 -12.39 -5.17
N VAL A 88 -3.35 -12.29 -5.91
CA VAL A 88 -2.00 -12.42 -5.33
C VAL A 88 -1.73 -11.28 -4.35
N PHE A 89 -2.06 -10.04 -4.73
CA PHE A 89 -1.89 -8.88 -3.85
C PHE A 89 -2.76 -8.98 -2.60
N HIS A 90 -4.03 -9.40 -2.74
CA HIS A 90 -4.91 -9.62 -1.59
C HIS A 90 -4.34 -10.68 -0.65
N ARG A 91 -3.78 -11.77 -1.18
CA ARG A 91 -3.14 -12.80 -0.36
C ARG A 91 -1.94 -12.25 0.42
N MET A 92 -1.11 -11.41 -0.20
CA MET A 92 -0.03 -10.72 0.50
C MET A 92 -0.54 -9.81 1.63
N LEU A 93 -1.67 -9.14 1.44
CA LEU A 93 -2.29 -8.30 2.47
C LEU A 93 -2.83 -9.11 3.66
N THR A 94 -3.43 -10.28 3.41
CA THR A 94 -4.08 -11.07 4.46
C THR A 94 -3.18 -12.09 5.13
N GLU A 95 -2.23 -12.66 4.40
CA GLU A 95 -1.34 -13.73 4.88
C GLU A 95 0.08 -13.22 5.19
N GLY A 96 0.39 -11.97 4.82
CA GLY A 96 1.72 -11.40 4.88
C GLY A 96 2.64 -11.88 3.76
N ILE A 97 3.84 -11.30 3.71
CA ILE A 97 4.84 -11.58 2.67
C ILE A 97 5.98 -12.39 3.27
N LYS A 98 6.23 -13.57 2.69
CA LYS A 98 7.36 -14.41 3.07
C LYS A 98 8.64 -13.90 2.44
N VAL A 99 9.59 -13.51 3.28
CA VAL A 99 10.92 -13.04 2.86
C VAL A 99 11.97 -13.99 3.40
N SER A 100 12.75 -14.59 2.51
CA SER A 100 13.94 -15.35 2.88
C SER A 100 15.18 -14.46 2.88
N PHE A 101 15.94 -14.45 3.98
CA PHE A 101 17.17 -13.68 4.12
C PHE A 101 18.35 -14.58 4.52
N GLN A 102 19.57 -14.17 4.17
CA GLN A 102 20.78 -14.90 4.57
C GLN A 102 21.23 -14.43 5.95
N LYS A 103 21.50 -15.39 6.85
CA LYS A 103 22.12 -15.13 8.14
C LYS A 103 23.44 -15.89 8.21
N ASP A 104 24.51 -15.21 8.61
CA ASP A 104 25.81 -15.79 8.99
C ASP A 104 26.41 -16.80 7.98
N GLY A 105 26.34 -16.50 6.67
CA GLY A 105 27.06 -17.25 5.63
C GLY A 105 26.54 -18.67 5.32
N SER A 106 25.51 -19.17 6.01
CA SER A 106 24.84 -20.43 5.68
C SER A 106 23.41 -20.48 6.25
N ASN A 107 22.49 -20.79 5.32
CA ASN A 107 21.06 -21.02 5.44
C ASN A 107 20.12 -19.85 5.74
N ARG A 108 19.03 -19.89 4.94
CA ARG A 108 17.94 -18.94 4.80
C ARG A 108 17.12 -18.90 6.09
N GLY A 109 16.99 -17.74 6.71
CA GLY A 109 15.91 -17.47 7.66
C GLY A 109 14.68 -17.02 6.88
N ASP A 110 13.49 -17.45 7.29
CA ASP A 110 12.23 -16.95 6.74
C ASP A 110 11.57 -16.00 7.74
N SER A 111 11.15 -14.84 7.28
CA SER A 111 10.31 -13.91 8.02
C SER A 111 9.00 -13.69 7.28
N VAL A 112 7.93 -13.45 8.03
CA VAL A 112 6.64 -13.00 7.50
C VAL A 112 6.51 -11.53 7.82
N ILE A 113 6.31 -10.71 6.79
CA ILE A 113 6.04 -9.27 6.91
C ILE A 113 4.54 -9.07 6.88
N GLU A 114 3.97 -8.49 7.94
CA GLU A 114 2.57 -8.08 7.96
C GLU A 114 2.39 -6.77 7.17
N VAL A 115 1.28 -6.66 6.44
CA VAL A 115 1.02 -5.54 5.53
C VAL A 115 -0.21 -4.71 5.94
N ASN A 116 -1.06 -5.25 6.82
CA ASN A 116 -2.25 -4.61 7.39
C ASN A 116 -2.31 -4.88 8.90
#